data_AF-A0A318TZ63-F1
#
_entry.id   AF-A0A318TZ63-F1
#
_cell.length_a   1.000
_cell.length_b   1.000
_cell.length_c   1.000
_cell.angle_alpha   90.00
_cell.angle_beta   90.00
_cell.angle_gamma   90.00
#
_symmetry.space_group_name_H-M   'P 1'
#
loop_
_entity.id
_entity.type
_entity.pdbx_description
1 polymer ?
#
loop_
_entity_poly.entity_id
_entity_poly.type
_entity_poly.pdbx_seq_one_letter_code
_entity_poly.pdbx_strand_id
1 'polypeptide(L)' 'MKEAVEALTNVGLNKIQFNRIEIRCESTNLKSRAIPEKLGFELEGILKSEDLSADGSKLTDTCIYAKVRTE' A
#
# COMPACT_ATOMS: atom_id res chain seq x y z
N MET A 1 2.46 -5.15 -12.49
CA MET A 1 2.75 -4.40 -11.25
C MET A 1 2.88 -5.30 -10.01
N LYS A 2 1.97 -6.26 -9.77
CA LYS A 2 2.05 -7.19 -8.61
C LYS A 2 3.44 -7.80 -8.41
N GLU A 3 4.04 -8.37 -9.45
CA GLU A 3 5.37 -9.00 -9.40
C GLU A 3 6.48 -8.03 -8.93
N ALA A 4 6.47 -6.79 -9.41
CA ALA A 4 7.43 -5.79 -8.99
C ALA A 4 7.26 -5.41 -7.50
N VAL A 5 6.01 -5.26 -7.05
CA VAL A 5 5.71 -4.97 -5.63
C VAL A 5 6.13 -6.14 -4.74
N GLU A 6 5.88 -7.38 -5.17
CA GLU A 6 6.30 -8.60 -4.48
C GLU A 6 7.83 -8.69 -4.36
N ALA A 7 8.55 -8.45 -5.47
CA ALA A 7 10.00 -8.44 -5.49
C ALA A 7 10.59 -7.37 -4.55
N LEU A 8 10.06 -6.13 -4.61
CA LEU A 8 10.50 -5.04 -3.73
C LEU A 8 10.18 -5.31 -2.27
N THR A 9 9.01 -5.87 -1.97
CA THR A 9 8.63 -6.27 -0.61
C THR A 9 9.61 -7.31 -0.05
N ASN A 10 9.96 -8.32 -0.86
CA ASN A 10 10.92 -9.34 -0.48
C ASN A 10 12.32 -8.78 -0.26
N VAL A 11 12.77 -7.84 -1.10
CA VAL A 11 14.05 -7.14 -0.91
C VAL A 11 14.03 -6.34 0.39
N GLY A 12 12.99 -5.56 0.63
CA GLY A 12 12.86 -4.73 1.82
C GLY A 12 12.85 -5.55 3.12
N LEU A 13 12.03 -6.60 3.18
CA LEU A 13 11.92 -7.43 4.39
C LEU A 13 13.14 -8.34 4.60
N ASN A 14 13.64 -9.00 3.55
CA ASN A 14 14.61 -10.08 3.72
C ASN A 14 16.07 -9.65 3.49
N LYS A 15 16.32 -8.62 2.67
CA LYS A 15 17.69 -8.14 2.40
C LYS A 15 18.03 -6.90 3.21
N ILE A 16 17.14 -5.91 3.19
CA ILE A 16 17.37 -4.63 3.90
C ILE A 16 16.95 -4.74 5.37
N GLN A 17 16.09 -5.70 5.70
CA GLN A 17 15.57 -5.93 7.06
C GLN A 17 14.70 -4.77 7.57
N PHE A 18 13.89 -4.17 6.71
CA PHE A 18 12.87 -3.24 7.17
C PHE A 18 11.89 -3.93 8.10
N ASN A 19 11.57 -3.27 9.22
CA ASN A 19 10.55 -3.74 10.15
C ASN A 19 9.13 -3.53 9.61
N ARG A 20 8.97 -2.60 8.66
CA ARG A 20 7.67 -2.24 8.10
C ARG A 20 7.81 -1.78 6.66
N ILE A 21 6.88 -2.22 5.81
CA ILE A 21 6.69 -1.70 4.45
C ILE A 21 5.24 -1.23 4.34
N GLU A 22 5.06 -0.05 3.77
CA GLU A 22 3.76 0.60 3.61
C GLU A 22 3.44 0.83 2.13
N ILE A 23 2.18 0.63 1.76
CA ILE A 23 1.63 0.94 0.45
C ILE A 23 0.42 1.85 0.65
N ARG A 24 0.45 3.01 -0.03
CA ARG A 24 -0.67 3.95 -0.07
C ARG A 24 -1.32 3.95 -1.43
N CYS A 25 -2.64 4.04 -1.47
CA CYS A 25 -3.38 4.22 -2.71
C CYS A 25 -4.75 4.84 -2.48
N GLU A 26 -5.28 5.49 -3.51
CA GLU A 26 -6.65 6.00 -3.49
C GLU A 26 -7.66 4.88 -3.20
N SER A 27 -8.56 5.14 -2.25
CA SER A 27 -9.55 4.17 -1.78
C SER A 27 -10.49 3.64 -2.86
N THR A 28 -10.76 4.45 -3.89
CA THR A 28 -11.64 4.08 -5.01
C THR A 28 -10.91 3.26 -6.07
N ASN A 29 -9.58 3.23 -6.05
CA ASN A 29 -8.77 2.48 -7.01
C ASN A 29 -8.64 1.01 -6.62
N LEU A 30 -9.74 0.26 -6.84
CA LEU A 30 -9.84 -1.16 -6.49
C LEU A 30 -8.76 -2.03 -7.13
N LYS A 31 -8.29 -1.68 -8.33
CA LYS A 31 -7.21 -2.40 -9.02
C LYS A 31 -5.89 -2.26 -8.26
N SER A 32 -5.58 -1.07 -7.76
CA SER A 32 -4.38 -0.82 -6.96
C SER A 32 -4.48 -1.52 -5.60
N ARG A 33 -5.63 -1.39 -4.92
CA ARG A 33 -5.92 -2.02 -3.62
C ARG A 33 -5.79 -3.55 -3.63
N ALA A 34 -6.18 -4.20 -4.72
CA ALA A 34 -6.06 -5.65 -4.85
C ALA A 34 -4.60 -6.16 -4.82
N ILE A 35 -3.60 -5.31 -5.06
CA ILE A 35 -2.19 -5.72 -5.04
C ILE A 35 -1.68 -5.95 -3.60
N PRO A 36 -1.69 -4.96 -2.68
CA PRO A 36 -1.29 -5.19 -1.29
C PRO A 36 -2.12 -6.31 -0.64
N GLU A 37 -3.43 -6.36 -0.90
CA GLU A 37 -4.32 -7.41 -0.38
C GLU A 37 -3.86 -8.82 -0.81
N LYS A 38 -3.55 -9.02 -2.10
CA LYS A 38 -3.04 -10.31 -2.61
C LYS A 38 -1.64 -10.67 -2.09
N LEU A 39 -0.85 -9.68 -1.66
CA LEU A 39 0.49 -9.88 -1.12
C LEU A 39 0.52 -10.00 0.41
N GLY A 40 -0.67 -10.02 1.04
CA GLY A 40 -0.83 -10.19 2.47
C GLY A 40 -0.40 -8.96 3.28
N PHE A 41 -0.55 -7.76 2.72
CA PHE A 41 -0.53 -6.53 3.52
C PHE A 41 -1.89 -6.34 4.19
N GLU A 42 -1.88 -5.81 5.40
CA GLU A 42 -3.08 -5.49 6.17
C GLU A 42 -3.53 -4.06 5.89
N LEU A 43 -4.83 -3.83 5.73
CA LEU A 43 -5.40 -2.48 5.67
C LEU A 43 -5.51 -1.93 7.10
N GLU A 44 -4.57 -1.07 7.49
CA GLU A 44 -4.53 -0.53 8.84
C GLU A 44 -5.36 0.76 9.00
N GLY A 45 -5.63 1.46 7.90
CA GLY A 45 -6.39 2.70 7.97
C GLY A 45 -6.80 3.30 6.64
N ILE A 46 -7.77 4.21 6.71
CA ILE A 46 -8.20 5.04 5.59
C ILE A 46 -8.19 6.49 6.07
N LEU A 47 -7.29 7.30 5.51
CA LEU A 47 -7.28 8.74 5.74
C LEU A 47 -8.38 9.37 4.90
N LYS A 48 -9.20 10.23 5.51
CA LYS A 48 -10.36 10.86 4.85
C LYS A 48 -9.97 12.18 4.20
N SER A 49 -10.30 12.35 2.92
CA SER A 49 -10.04 13.58 2.16
C SER A 49 -8.59 14.08 2.31
N GLU A 50 -7.62 13.18 2.19
CA GLU A 50 -6.21 13.46 2.51
C GLU A 50 -5.40 13.90 1.30
N ASP A 51 -5.69 13.35 0.12
CA ASP A 51 -4.94 13.65 -1.10
C ASP A 51 -5.87 13.94 -2.29
N LEU A 52 -5.35 14.65 -3.28
CA LEU A 52 -6.06 14.86 -4.55
C LEU A 52 -6.08 13.57 -5.37
N SER A 53 -7.13 13.38 -6.16
CA SER A 53 -7.17 12.34 -7.18
C SER A 53 -6.01 12.51 -8.16
N ALA A 54 -5.66 11.43 -8.87
CA ALA A 54 -4.53 11.46 -9.82
C ALA A 54 -4.66 12.54 -10.93
N ASP A 55 -5.89 12.96 -11.24
CA ASP A 55 -6.18 14.04 -12.19
C ASP A 55 -6.29 15.44 -11.53
N GLY A 56 -6.12 15.54 -10.21
CA GLY A 56 -6.21 16.78 -9.44
C GLY A 56 -7.63 17.33 -9.25
N SER A 57 -8.67 16.62 -9.70
CA SER A 57 -10.02 17.16 -9.78
C SER A 57 -10.80 17.17 -8.46
N LYS A 58 -10.46 16.28 -7.52
CA LYS A 58 -11.19 16.13 -6.25
C LYS A 58 -10.28 15.64 -5.13
N LEU A 59 -10.64 15.97 -3.89
CA LEU A 59 -10.06 15.30 -2.72
C LEU A 59 -10.58 13.87 -2.62
N THR A 60 -9.72 12.97 -2.15
CA THR A 60 -9.95 11.54 -2.08
C THR A 60 -9.45 10.96 -0.77
N ASP A 61 -10.01 9.81 -0.40
CA ASP A 61 -9.54 9.06 0.74
C ASP A 61 -8.35 8.17 0.35
N THR A 62 -7.34 8.11 1.22
CA THR A 62 -6.12 7.30 1.02
C THR A 62 -6.17 6.06 1.90
N CYS A 63 -6.12 4.88 1.29
CA CYS A 63 -5.93 3.62 2.00
C CYS A 63 -4.45 3.41 2.35
N ILE A 64 -4.19 3.03 3.60
CA ILE A 64 -2.86 2.68 4.10
C ILE A 64 -2.80 1.18 4.38
N TYR A 65 -2.00 0.48 3.60
CA TYR A 65 -1.72 -0.93 3.78
C TYR A 65 -0.31 -1.12 4.33
N ALA A 66 -0.12 -2.08 5.23
CA ALA A 66 1.19 -2.35 5.79
C ALA A 66 1.50 -3.83 5.93
N LYS A 67 2.79 -4.15 5.85
CA LYS A 67 3.33 -5.45 6.23
C LYS A 67 4.44 -5.21 7.24
N VAL A 68 4.21 -5.69 8.45
CA VAL A 68 5.11 -5.52 9.59
C VAL A 68 5.80 -6.85 9.85
N ARG A 69 7.09 -6.82 10.17
CA ARG A 69 7.81 -7.99 10.64
C ARG A 69 7.36 -8.26 12.07
N THR A 70 6.53 -9.27 12.27
CA THR A 70 6.26 -9.81 13.60
C THR A 70 7.50 -10.57 14.07
N GLU A 71 7.97 -10.25 15.28
CA GLU A 71 9.11 -10.91 15.93
C GLU A 71 8.92 -12.43 16.07
#